data_AF-A0A9P6AVK9-F1
#
_entry.id   AF-A0A9P6AVK9-F1
#
_cell.length_a   1.000
_cell.length_b   1.000
_cell.length_c   1.000
_cell.angle_alpha   90.00
_cell.angle_beta   90.00
_cell.angle_gamma   90.00
#
_symmetry.space_group_name_H-M   'P 1'
#
loop_
_entity.id
_entity.type
_entity.pdbx_description
1 polymer ?
#
loop_
_entity_poly.entity_id
_entity_poly.type
_entity_poly.pdbx_seq_one_letter_code
_entity_poly.pdbx_strand_id
1 'polypeptide(L)'
;MRLIVPIDLSSCPTILMLCSGPHTHPIPTPTSAPNTELQILSQLLLWTGENLAGMTARGAQHDIIINRLLGLLLPDISEPGLGDLHVSFYNKSYLGRMIQNVKDKVFPDGNGWKGLVAYEKHQSVDGPENKYIRRLVDYGLGGTRLMVSMFPEQSRWLQEASELMVDTSFKRLCGDWKEFTIDGYNSCLQTTIMYVTVMVLKEDAETHRKMLHLIDDIVLEDTGRCLRFAHIHYDDDISQIPNSAYVAKDVIIADSHHGQALAQLSHSENHDAASHHTQWSYHRSLDAYAHLRKIYRLCKVHGLRNIDEMRLDYVTATGMKSLWCLRHPNWDGAIQIIMKSARAKKWLDEKLASPFALAGMCWEKSDMSLLMWTVSRDSTNVGKAAHMDTYREGLRLTLLVAMLRGQRLALNKQKSREIAVTTGIRETNRSGNARERATLASRWNMSAKLFAMKHVDDDLLAHNETMQTLHNQLMQNLEVVQHAASGFPSSSSSNQTYSSATVRQAERKIWTIQTTIDKAEPKAQLSIQHGSESVKLWKYFSRVTTNQFYATPLPTCHTSGSQQHKY
;
A
#
# COMPACT_ATOMS: atom_id res chain seq x y z
N MET A 1 64.35 -14.61 -19.17
CA MET A 1 63.91 -13.82 -17.99
C MET A 1 65.15 -13.25 -17.31
N ARG A 2 65.23 -11.93 -17.19
CA ARG A 2 66.29 -11.20 -16.48
C ARG A 2 65.64 -10.43 -15.33
N LEU A 3 66.20 -10.53 -14.14
CA LEU A 3 65.79 -9.72 -12.99
C LEU A 3 66.80 -8.58 -12.84
N ILE A 4 66.30 -7.34 -12.82
CA ILE A 4 67.08 -6.16 -12.48
C ILE A 4 66.68 -5.76 -11.06
N VAL A 5 67.58 -6.03 -10.13
CA VAL A 5 67.42 -5.72 -8.72
C VAL A 5 68.11 -4.37 -8.45
N PRO A 6 67.42 -3.39 -7.85
CA PRO A 6 68.05 -2.14 -7.43
C PRO A 6 69.21 -2.38 -6.47
N ILE A 7 70.24 -1.54 -6.56
CA ILE A 7 71.42 -1.63 -5.67
C ILE A 7 71.02 -1.44 -4.20
N ASP A 8 69.98 -0.64 -3.96
CA ASP A 8 69.43 -0.38 -2.64
C ASP A 8 67.92 -0.60 -2.64
N LEU A 9 67.49 -1.70 -2.03
CA LEU A 9 66.07 -2.06 -1.89
C LEU A 9 65.34 -1.22 -0.85
N SER A 10 66.05 -0.47 0.00
CA SER A 10 65.43 0.42 0.98
C SER A 10 64.96 1.73 0.34
N SER A 11 65.67 2.23 -0.67
CA SER A 11 65.27 3.40 -1.46
C SER A 11 64.40 3.06 -2.68
N CYS A 12 64.51 1.84 -3.24
CA CYS A 12 63.64 1.35 -4.31
C CYS A 12 63.22 -0.11 -4.05
N PRO A 13 62.04 -0.36 -3.44
CA PRO A 13 61.62 -1.70 -3.04
C PRO A 13 61.09 -2.57 -4.21
N THR A 14 61.23 -2.11 -5.45
CA THR A 14 60.64 -2.75 -6.63
C THR A 14 61.72 -3.39 -7.51
N ILE A 15 61.58 -4.69 -7.82
CA ILE A 15 62.46 -5.41 -8.74
C ILE A 15 61.84 -5.42 -10.14
N LEU A 16 62.62 -5.08 -11.17
CA LEU A 16 62.15 -5.12 -12.55
C LEU A 16 62.42 -6.50 -13.14
N MET A 17 61.37 -7.18 -13.59
CA MET A 17 61.46 -8.45 -14.30
C MET A 17 61.31 -8.24 -15.82
N LEU A 18 62.40 -8.47 -16.55
CA LEU A 18 62.45 -8.42 -18.02
C LEU A 18 62.32 -9.83 -18.60
N CYS A 19 61.17 -10.15 -19.17
CA CYS A 19 61.01 -11.33 -20.01
C CYS A 19 61.32 -10.96 -21.46
N SER A 20 62.33 -11.60 -22.06
CA SER A 20 62.69 -11.46 -23.47
C SER A 20 62.68 -12.83 -24.15
N GLY A 21 62.15 -12.86 -25.37
CA GLY A 21 61.92 -14.04 -26.21
C GLY A 21 60.66 -13.85 -27.06
N PRO A 22 60.55 -14.48 -28.25
CA PRO A 22 59.32 -14.41 -29.04
C PRO A 22 58.17 -15.06 -28.26
N HIS A 23 57.25 -14.24 -27.75
CA HIS A 23 56.01 -14.71 -27.14
C HIS A 23 55.09 -15.17 -28.27
N THR A 24 54.74 -16.45 -28.31
CA THR A 24 53.82 -17.03 -29.33
C THR A 24 52.35 -16.83 -28.98
N HIS A 25 52.07 -16.13 -27.89
CA HIS A 25 50.72 -15.81 -27.43
C HIS A 25 50.62 -14.32 -27.12
N PRO A 26 49.41 -13.72 -27.23
CA PRO A 26 49.18 -12.35 -26.79
C PRO A 26 49.40 -12.22 -25.27
N ILE A 27 49.68 -10.99 -24.82
CA ILE A 27 49.74 -10.66 -23.39
C ILE A 27 48.40 -11.08 -22.75
N PRO A 28 48.41 -11.90 -21.69
CA PRO A 28 47.18 -12.36 -21.07
C PRO A 28 46.40 -11.17 -20.51
N THR A 29 45.09 -11.17 -20.72
CA THR A 29 44.21 -10.13 -20.18
C THR A 29 44.33 -10.10 -18.64
N PRO A 30 44.43 -8.92 -18.00
CA PRO A 30 44.50 -8.77 -16.54
C PRO A 30 43.16 -9.17 -15.88
N THR A 31 42.95 -10.48 -15.75
CA THR A 31 41.70 -11.10 -15.27
C THR A 31 41.61 -11.16 -13.74
N SER A 32 42.73 -10.99 -13.05
CA SER A 32 42.83 -10.98 -11.58
C SER A 32 43.56 -9.73 -11.10
N ALA A 33 43.03 -9.10 -10.05
CA ALA A 33 43.71 -8.00 -9.38
C ALA A 33 44.87 -8.51 -8.50
N PRO A 34 45.97 -7.75 -8.36
CA PRO A 34 47.01 -8.04 -7.38
C PRO A 34 46.50 -7.90 -5.93
N ASN A 35 47.27 -8.44 -4.99
CA ASN A 35 46.87 -8.51 -3.59
C ASN A 35 46.65 -7.13 -2.95
N THR A 36 47.40 -6.12 -3.36
CA THR A 36 47.29 -4.75 -2.83
C THR A 36 45.92 -4.16 -3.13
N GLU A 37 45.46 -4.26 -4.38
CA GLU A 37 44.16 -3.79 -4.84
C GLU A 37 43.01 -4.60 -4.23
N LEU A 38 43.22 -5.92 -4.02
CA LEU A 38 42.26 -6.76 -3.30
C LEU A 38 42.13 -6.36 -1.82
N GLN A 39 43.21 -5.95 -1.17
CA GLN A 39 43.18 -5.43 0.20
C GLN A 39 42.45 -4.09 0.26
N ILE A 40 42.72 -3.18 -0.69
CA ILE A 40 42.00 -1.90 -0.81
C ILE A 40 40.51 -2.15 -1.02
N LEU A 41 40.14 -3.01 -1.98
CA LEU A 41 38.74 -3.40 -2.20
C LEU A 41 38.10 -3.96 -0.93
N SER A 42 38.80 -4.82 -0.21
CA SER A 42 38.28 -5.41 1.03
C SER A 42 38.01 -4.33 2.08
N GLN A 43 38.91 -3.36 2.26
CA GLN A 43 38.72 -2.24 3.19
C GLN A 43 37.57 -1.33 2.77
N LEU A 44 37.48 -0.97 1.49
CA LEU A 44 36.35 -0.21 0.94
C LEU A 44 35.01 -0.88 1.25
N LEU A 45 34.93 -2.20 1.05
CA LEU A 45 33.74 -2.99 1.35
C LEU A 45 33.42 -3.02 2.85
N LEU A 46 34.42 -3.17 3.72
CA LEU A 46 34.24 -3.15 5.17
C LEU A 46 33.71 -1.79 5.67
N TRP A 47 34.17 -0.69 5.09
CA TRP A 47 33.69 0.66 5.43
C TRP A 47 32.23 0.92 5.05
N THR A 48 31.64 0.11 4.17
CA THR A 48 30.20 0.18 3.91
C THR A 48 29.35 -0.34 5.09
N GLY A 49 29.98 -0.97 6.08
CA GLY A 49 29.33 -1.44 7.30
C GLY A 49 28.20 -2.43 7.01
N GLU A 50 27.01 -2.16 7.56
CA GLU A 50 25.81 -2.99 7.38
C GLU A 50 25.40 -3.18 5.92
N ASN A 51 25.73 -2.24 5.03
CA ASN A 51 25.44 -2.37 3.60
C ASN A 51 26.21 -3.54 2.97
N LEU A 52 27.34 -3.95 3.57
CA LEU A 52 28.13 -5.07 3.11
C LEU A 52 27.29 -6.35 3.00
N ALA A 53 26.46 -6.65 4.00
CA ALA A 53 25.65 -7.89 4.02
C ALA A 53 24.79 -8.03 2.75
N GLY A 54 24.19 -6.92 2.30
CA GLY A 54 23.37 -6.85 1.08
C GLY A 54 24.13 -6.53 -0.21
N MET A 55 25.45 -6.32 -0.13
CA MET A 55 26.23 -5.79 -1.25
C MET A 55 26.24 -6.72 -2.46
N THR A 56 26.04 -6.17 -3.65
CA THR A 56 26.17 -6.90 -4.93
C THR A 56 27.27 -6.25 -5.76
N ALA A 57 27.76 -6.91 -6.81
CA ALA A 57 28.77 -6.29 -7.70
C ALA A 57 28.28 -4.96 -8.30
N ARG A 58 27.02 -4.90 -8.75
CA ARG A 58 26.40 -3.64 -9.20
C ARG A 58 26.25 -2.65 -8.04
N GLY A 59 25.83 -3.11 -6.86
CA GLY A 59 25.70 -2.27 -5.67
C GLY A 59 27.02 -1.58 -5.32
N ALA A 60 28.12 -2.33 -5.29
CA ALA A 60 29.44 -1.83 -4.96
C ALA A 60 29.96 -0.79 -5.98
N GLN A 61 29.65 -0.96 -7.27
CA GLN A 61 30.00 0.00 -8.32
C GLN A 61 29.27 1.35 -8.18
N HIS A 62 28.12 1.37 -7.50
CA HIS A 62 27.29 2.57 -7.32
C HIS A 62 27.20 3.01 -5.85
N ASP A 63 27.98 2.40 -4.97
CA ASP A 63 27.93 2.72 -3.55
C ASP A 63 28.60 4.08 -3.30
N ILE A 64 27.86 4.98 -2.65
CA ILE A 64 28.28 6.37 -2.44
C ILE A 64 29.54 6.43 -1.57
N ILE A 65 29.65 5.56 -0.57
CA ILE A 65 30.81 5.53 0.33
C ILE A 65 32.02 5.05 -0.44
N ILE A 66 31.89 3.95 -1.18
CA ILE A 66 32.97 3.42 -2.02
C ILE A 66 33.44 4.48 -3.03
N ASN A 67 32.53 5.09 -3.79
CA ASN A 67 32.89 6.05 -4.82
C ASN A 67 33.51 7.33 -4.23
N ARG A 68 33.05 7.78 -3.05
CA ARG A 68 33.67 8.91 -2.34
C ARG A 68 35.09 8.60 -1.89
N LEU A 69 35.33 7.40 -1.37
CA LEU A 69 36.64 6.97 -0.89
C LEU A 69 37.61 6.70 -2.05
N LEU A 70 37.12 6.15 -3.16
CA LEU A 70 37.88 6.07 -4.41
C LEU A 70 38.30 7.45 -4.91
N GLY A 71 37.43 8.46 -4.81
CA GLY A 71 37.76 9.85 -5.13
C GLY A 71 38.93 10.41 -4.31
N LEU A 72 39.11 9.95 -3.08
CA LEU A 72 40.24 10.32 -2.24
C LEU A 72 41.51 9.51 -2.58
N LEU A 73 41.35 8.26 -2.97
CA LEU A 73 42.45 7.36 -3.33
C LEU A 73 43.01 7.63 -4.74
N LEU A 74 42.17 8.11 -5.65
CA LEU A 74 42.47 8.35 -7.06
C LEU A 74 42.09 9.79 -7.44
N PRO A 75 42.76 10.81 -6.85
CA PRO A 75 42.36 12.21 -6.99
C PRO A 75 42.48 12.75 -8.43
N ASP A 76 43.33 12.12 -9.25
CA ASP A 76 43.58 12.53 -10.64
C ASP A 76 42.51 12.02 -11.61
N ILE A 77 41.60 11.17 -11.16
CA ILE A 77 40.52 10.59 -11.98
C ILE A 77 39.22 11.28 -11.63
N SER A 78 38.53 11.82 -12.63
CA SER A 78 37.19 12.37 -12.46
C SER A 78 36.18 11.23 -12.27
N GLU A 79 35.46 11.24 -11.14
CA GLU A 79 34.45 10.24 -10.78
C GLU A 79 34.97 8.79 -10.82
N PRO A 80 36.00 8.44 -10.03
CA PRO A 80 36.62 7.13 -10.11
C PRO A 80 35.66 6.03 -9.65
N GLY A 81 35.64 4.93 -10.42
CA GLY A 81 34.94 3.71 -10.10
C GLY A 81 35.90 2.58 -9.71
N LEU A 82 35.32 1.46 -9.27
CA LEU A 82 36.11 0.27 -8.90
C LEU A 82 36.98 -0.24 -10.06
N GLY A 83 36.56 -0.04 -11.32
CA GLY A 83 37.36 -0.41 -12.47
C GLY A 83 38.65 0.38 -12.64
N ASP A 84 38.70 1.60 -12.09
CA ASP A 84 39.90 2.46 -12.10
C ASP A 84 40.91 2.06 -11.02
N LEU A 85 40.43 1.41 -9.95
CA LEU A 85 41.32 0.74 -8.98
C LEU A 85 42.01 -0.47 -9.64
N HIS A 86 41.26 -1.29 -10.37
CA HIS A 86 41.83 -2.34 -11.21
C HIS A 86 40.80 -2.80 -12.27
N VAL A 87 41.25 -2.93 -13.53
CA VAL A 87 40.38 -3.25 -14.68
C VAL A 87 39.56 -4.54 -14.52
N SER A 88 40.08 -5.54 -13.79
CA SER A 88 39.34 -6.78 -13.52
C SER A 88 38.05 -6.57 -12.70
N PHE A 89 37.93 -5.46 -11.97
CA PHE A 89 36.71 -5.13 -11.21
C PHE A 89 35.55 -4.66 -12.09
N TYR A 90 35.76 -4.41 -13.39
CA TYR A 90 34.67 -4.31 -14.36
C TYR A 90 33.95 -5.65 -14.59
N ASN A 91 34.64 -6.77 -14.39
CA ASN A 91 34.02 -8.09 -14.46
C ASN A 91 33.16 -8.32 -13.19
N LYS A 92 31.84 -8.17 -13.35
CA LYS A 92 30.87 -8.30 -12.26
C LYS A 92 30.88 -9.66 -11.59
N SER A 93 31.19 -10.73 -12.32
CA SER A 93 31.31 -12.08 -11.74
C SER A 93 32.55 -12.18 -10.86
N TYR A 94 33.68 -11.64 -11.32
CA TYR A 94 34.91 -11.57 -10.52
C TYR A 94 34.75 -10.70 -9.27
N LEU A 95 34.22 -9.49 -9.44
CA LEU A 95 33.92 -8.57 -8.32
C LEU A 95 32.92 -9.20 -7.35
N GLY A 96 31.86 -9.85 -7.85
CA GLY A 96 30.88 -10.56 -7.03
C GLY A 96 31.51 -11.64 -6.16
N ARG A 97 32.45 -12.41 -6.72
CA ARG A 97 33.23 -13.40 -5.97
C ARG A 97 34.10 -12.76 -4.89
N MET A 98 34.77 -11.64 -5.19
CA MET A 98 35.58 -10.92 -4.19
C MET A 98 34.72 -10.35 -3.06
N ILE A 99 33.57 -9.78 -3.38
CA ILE A 99 32.59 -9.32 -2.38
C ILE A 99 32.15 -10.51 -1.52
N GLN A 100 31.83 -11.66 -2.13
CA GLN A 100 31.43 -12.84 -1.39
C GLN A 100 32.53 -13.33 -0.44
N ASN A 101 33.81 -13.32 -0.87
CA ASN A 101 34.93 -13.66 0.01
C ASN A 101 35.02 -12.75 1.24
N VAL A 102 34.71 -11.45 1.10
CA VAL A 102 34.66 -10.52 2.24
C VAL A 102 33.43 -10.80 3.11
N LYS A 103 32.27 -11.05 2.49
CA LYS A 103 31.05 -11.42 3.21
C LYS A 103 31.21 -12.69 4.02
N ASP A 104 31.85 -13.73 3.48
CA ASP A 104 32.03 -15.01 4.17
C ASP A 104 32.95 -14.86 5.39
N LYS A 105 33.84 -13.85 5.40
CA LYS A 105 34.67 -13.52 6.57
C LYS A 105 33.90 -12.76 7.64
N VAL A 106 33.04 -11.81 7.24
CA VAL A 106 32.29 -10.94 8.16
C VAL A 106 31.02 -11.61 8.67
N PHE A 107 30.36 -12.39 7.82
CA PHE A 107 29.11 -13.10 8.05
C PHE A 107 29.28 -14.59 7.71
N PRO A 108 30.10 -15.34 8.48
CA PRO A 108 30.41 -16.75 8.17
C PRO A 108 29.18 -17.67 8.16
N ASP A 109 28.14 -17.32 8.92
CA ASP A 109 26.86 -18.04 8.96
C ASP A 109 25.86 -17.59 7.86
N GLY A 110 26.32 -16.72 6.96
CA GLY A 110 25.54 -16.15 5.86
C GLY A 110 24.53 -15.09 6.32
N ASN A 111 23.62 -14.72 5.41
CA ASN A 111 22.63 -13.64 5.64
C ASN A 111 21.20 -14.13 5.88
N GLY A 112 21.01 -15.45 6.04
CA GLY A 112 19.72 -16.09 6.29
C GLY A 112 19.44 -16.29 7.79
N TRP A 113 18.62 -17.30 8.11
CA TRP A 113 18.24 -17.60 9.50
C TRP A 113 19.44 -17.93 10.39
N LYS A 114 20.40 -18.72 9.88
CA LYS A 114 21.64 -19.03 10.61
C LYS A 114 22.44 -17.76 10.95
N GLY A 115 22.57 -16.85 9.98
CA GLY A 115 23.17 -15.53 10.18
C GLY A 115 22.47 -14.70 11.27
N LEU A 116 21.14 -14.69 11.30
CA LEU A 116 20.40 -14.03 12.38
C LEU A 116 20.67 -14.64 13.75
N VAL A 117 20.67 -15.97 13.86
CA VAL A 117 20.98 -16.68 15.12
C VAL A 117 22.40 -16.37 15.59
N ALA A 118 23.37 -16.33 14.67
CA ALA A 118 24.73 -15.96 15.00
C ALA A 118 24.82 -14.49 15.47
N TYR A 119 24.11 -13.58 14.80
CA TYR A 119 24.10 -12.17 15.14
C TYR A 119 23.41 -11.87 16.49
N GLU A 120 22.32 -12.56 16.82
CA GLU A 120 21.64 -12.42 18.12
C GLU A 120 22.53 -12.82 19.30
N LYS A 121 23.38 -13.84 19.13
CA LYS A 121 24.39 -14.22 20.12
C LYS A 121 25.43 -13.11 20.34
N HIS A 122 25.81 -12.39 19.28
CA HIS A 122 26.72 -11.26 19.40
C HIS A 122 26.05 -10.08 20.12
N GLN A 123 24.80 -9.73 19.78
CA GLN A 123 24.07 -8.65 20.48
C GLN A 123 23.85 -8.92 21.97
N SER A 124 23.76 -10.19 22.36
CA SER A 124 23.60 -10.54 23.77
C SER A 124 24.81 -10.15 24.64
N VAL A 125 25.94 -9.76 24.03
CA VAL A 125 27.12 -9.22 24.71
C VAL A 125 27.00 -7.70 24.99
N ASP A 126 26.23 -6.96 24.19
CA ASP A 126 26.13 -5.49 24.25
C ASP A 126 25.20 -4.95 25.36
N GLY A 127 24.67 -5.85 26.20
CA GLY A 127 23.74 -5.55 27.30
C GLY A 127 22.27 -5.50 26.87
N PRO A 128 21.32 -5.64 27.82
CA PRO A 128 19.90 -5.78 27.52
C PRO A 128 19.29 -4.53 26.86
N GLU A 129 19.77 -3.33 27.18
CA GLU A 129 19.25 -2.07 26.61
C GLU A 129 19.59 -1.88 25.12
N ASN A 130 20.64 -2.55 24.62
CA ASN A 130 21.08 -2.44 23.22
C ASN A 130 20.59 -3.62 22.37
N LYS A 131 19.93 -4.62 22.97
CA LYS A 131 19.48 -5.83 22.29
C LYS A 131 18.27 -5.53 21.42
N TYR A 132 18.45 -5.52 20.10
CA TYR A 132 17.37 -5.26 19.15
C TYR A 132 16.61 -6.53 18.75
N ILE A 133 17.31 -7.66 18.56
CA ILE A 133 16.67 -8.96 18.36
C ILE A 133 16.22 -9.47 19.73
N ARG A 134 14.91 -9.47 19.97
CA ARG A 134 14.34 -9.79 21.29
C ARG A 134 14.00 -11.26 21.44
N ARG A 135 13.54 -11.89 20.35
CA ARG A 135 13.22 -13.31 20.29
C ARG A 135 13.54 -13.89 18.92
N LEU A 136 14.14 -15.07 18.90
CA LEU A 136 14.29 -15.94 17.74
C LEU A 136 13.70 -17.29 18.10
N VAL A 137 12.60 -17.68 17.46
CA VAL A 137 11.87 -18.91 17.77
C VAL A 137 11.69 -19.74 16.50
N ASP A 138 12.10 -21.01 16.57
CA ASP A 138 11.86 -22.03 15.54
C ASP A 138 10.95 -23.11 16.11
N TYR A 139 9.71 -23.20 15.61
CA TYR A 139 8.75 -24.21 16.06
C TYR A 139 8.90 -25.57 15.36
N GLY A 140 9.95 -25.78 14.56
CA GLY A 140 10.30 -27.09 14.00
C GLY A 140 9.43 -27.54 12.81
N LEU A 141 9.43 -28.85 12.51
CA LEU A 141 8.77 -29.46 11.36
C LEU A 141 7.26 -29.21 11.37
N GLY A 142 6.76 -28.54 10.32
CA GLY A 142 5.36 -28.13 10.22
C GLY A 142 5.01 -26.83 10.95
N GLY A 143 5.92 -26.32 11.81
CA GLY A 143 5.78 -25.06 12.53
C GLY A 143 6.08 -23.82 11.68
N THR A 144 6.26 -22.69 12.37
CA THR A 144 6.67 -21.40 11.81
C THR A 144 7.99 -20.95 12.44
N ARG A 145 8.68 -20.00 11.81
CA ARG A 145 9.81 -19.30 12.43
C ARG A 145 9.42 -17.85 12.64
N LEU A 146 9.79 -17.33 13.80
CA LEU A 146 9.51 -15.97 14.21
C LEU A 146 10.79 -15.31 14.70
N MET A 147 11.05 -14.11 14.21
CA MET A 147 12.00 -13.18 14.81
C MET A 147 11.24 -11.94 15.24
N VAL A 148 11.24 -11.61 16.53
CA VAL A 148 10.70 -10.35 17.05
C VAL A 148 11.86 -9.40 17.31
N SER A 149 11.80 -8.20 16.73
CA SER A 149 12.80 -7.16 16.92
C SER A 149 12.17 -5.82 17.31
N MET A 150 12.73 -5.21 18.35
CA MET A 150 12.41 -3.89 18.88
C MET A 150 13.42 -3.54 19.99
N PHE A 151 13.74 -2.26 20.16
CA PHE A 151 14.47 -1.78 21.34
C PHE A 151 13.55 -1.71 22.58
N PRO A 152 14.09 -1.80 23.81
CA PRO A 152 13.28 -1.64 25.03
C PRO A 152 12.51 -0.32 25.08
N GLU A 153 13.09 0.75 24.56
CA GLU A 153 12.43 2.05 24.44
C GLU A 153 11.19 1.98 23.54
N GLN A 154 11.20 1.17 22.48
CA GLN A 154 10.02 0.95 21.64
C GLN A 154 8.96 0.14 22.38
N SER A 155 9.32 -0.74 23.32
CA SER A 155 8.36 -1.44 24.19
C SER A 155 7.62 -0.46 25.10
N ARG A 156 8.34 0.52 25.66
CA ARG A 156 7.74 1.61 26.45
C ARG A 156 6.79 2.44 25.60
N TRP A 157 7.17 2.82 24.39
CA TRP A 157 6.27 3.56 23.49
C TRP A 157 5.06 2.75 23.05
N LEU A 158 5.21 1.44 22.83
CA LEU A 158 4.09 0.54 22.52
C LEU A 158 3.09 0.48 23.69
N GLN A 159 3.59 0.53 24.92
CA GLN A 159 2.76 0.58 26.12
C GLN A 159 2.03 1.92 26.27
N GLU A 160 2.61 3.02 25.82
CA GLU A 160 2.01 4.36 25.83
C GLU A 160 1.04 4.62 24.67
N ALA A 161 0.96 3.73 23.68
CA ALA A 161 0.15 3.93 22.48
C ALA A 161 -1.35 3.66 22.71
N SER A 162 -2.22 4.62 22.35
CA SER A 162 -3.69 4.46 22.37
C SER A 162 -4.24 3.72 21.16
N GLU A 163 -3.58 3.92 20.01
CA GLU A 163 -4.02 3.39 18.73
C GLU A 163 -2.88 2.59 18.12
N LEU A 164 -3.17 1.34 17.79
CA LEU A 164 -2.24 0.45 17.10
C LEU A 164 -2.67 0.27 15.65
N MET A 165 -1.71 0.41 14.76
CA MET A 165 -1.84 0.03 13.36
C MET A 165 -1.06 -1.25 13.15
N VAL A 166 -1.71 -2.24 12.54
CA VAL A 166 -1.10 -3.53 12.27
C VAL A 166 -1.16 -3.78 10.77
N ASP A 167 -0.02 -4.14 10.19
CA ASP A 167 0.08 -4.40 8.76
C ASP A 167 1.18 -5.46 8.47
N THR A 168 1.05 -6.14 7.33
CA THR A 168 2.02 -7.13 6.86
C THR A 168 2.56 -6.72 5.50
N SER A 169 3.87 -6.53 5.43
CA SER A 169 4.61 -6.32 4.20
C SER A 169 5.08 -7.63 3.56
N PHE A 170 4.84 -7.73 2.25
CA PHE A 170 5.29 -8.84 1.39
C PHE A 170 6.45 -8.48 0.46
N LYS A 171 6.87 -7.20 0.44
CA LYS A 171 7.85 -6.70 -0.54
C LYS A 171 9.25 -6.57 0.02
N ARG A 172 9.37 -6.44 1.35
CA ARG A 172 10.64 -6.11 1.99
C ARG A 172 11.59 -7.30 2.04
N LEU A 173 11.10 -8.49 2.38
CA LEU A 173 11.92 -9.70 2.54
C LEU A 173 11.96 -10.53 1.26
N CYS A 174 13.03 -11.30 1.07
CA CYS A 174 13.14 -12.26 -0.03
C CYS A 174 12.60 -13.65 0.37
N GLY A 175 12.14 -14.40 -0.63
CA GLY A 175 11.59 -15.75 -0.43
C GLY A 175 10.20 -15.71 0.22
N ASP A 176 9.91 -16.71 1.04
CA ASP A 176 8.59 -16.88 1.67
C ASP A 176 8.41 -16.07 2.97
N TRP A 177 9.42 -15.28 3.35
CA TRP A 177 9.37 -14.46 4.54
C TRP A 177 8.49 -13.23 4.35
N LYS A 178 7.76 -12.90 5.41
CA LYS A 178 6.89 -11.73 5.51
C LYS A 178 7.32 -10.91 6.70
N GLU A 179 7.06 -9.62 6.61
CA GLU A 179 7.32 -8.69 7.70
C GLU A 179 6.00 -8.18 8.24
N PHE A 180 5.71 -8.49 9.50
CA PHE A 180 4.60 -7.95 10.24
C PHE A 180 5.07 -6.78 11.09
N THR A 181 4.32 -5.68 11.11
CA THR A 181 4.64 -4.51 11.93
C THR A 181 3.49 -4.12 12.84
N ILE A 182 3.86 -3.63 14.02
CA ILE A 182 2.96 -2.87 14.89
C ILE A 182 3.49 -1.44 14.91
N ASP A 183 2.66 -0.54 14.41
CA ASP A 183 2.96 0.86 14.23
C ASP A 183 1.96 1.72 14.99
N GLY A 184 2.31 2.98 15.22
CA GLY A 184 1.37 3.95 15.79
C GLY A 184 1.77 5.38 15.48
N TYR A 185 0.82 6.29 15.69
CA TYR A 185 1.09 7.71 15.53
C TYR A 185 1.74 8.27 16.78
N ASN A 186 2.94 8.82 16.65
CA ASN A 186 3.60 9.50 17.74
C ASN A 186 3.29 11.00 17.68
N SER A 187 2.63 11.52 18.72
CA SER A 187 2.23 12.92 18.79
C SER A 187 3.39 13.90 18.94
N CYS A 188 4.50 13.47 19.55
CA CYS A 188 5.71 14.27 19.72
C CYS A 188 6.41 14.48 18.37
N LEU A 189 6.68 13.39 17.63
CA LEU A 189 7.29 13.46 16.30
C LEU A 189 6.33 13.90 15.19
N GLN A 190 5.03 13.79 15.45
CA GLN A 190 3.96 13.99 14.47
C GLN A 190 4.06 13.11 13.23
N THR A 191 4.64 11.93 13.42
CA THR A 191 4.85 10.94 12.38
C THR A 191 4.54 9.56 12.94
N THR A 192 4.51 8.58 12.05
CA THR A 192 4.38 7.18 12.43
C THR A 192 5.69 6.68 13.02
N ILE A 193 5.61 5.93 14.10
CA ILE A 193 6.72 5.15 14.62
C ILE A 193 6.34 3.68 14.52
N MET A 194 7.29 2.87 14.07
CA MET A 194 7.22 1.43 14.16
C MET A 194 7.67 1.01 15.55
N TYR A 195 6.79 0.34 16.30
CA TYR A 195 7.11 -0.17 17.62
C TYR A 195 7.76 -1.53 17.54
N VAL A 196 7.20 -2.42 16.72
CA VAL A 196 7.63 -3.81 16.60
C VAL A 196 7.74 -4.20 15.14
N THR A 197 8.82 -4.90 14.81
CA THR A 197 8.95 -5.64 13.56
C THR A 197 9.04 -7.13 13.86
N VAL A 198 8.25 -7.93 13.16
CA VAL A 198 8.30 -9.39 13.23
C VAL A 198 8.54 -9.97 11.86
N MET A 199 9.61 -10.76 11.71
CA MET A 199 9.82 -11.55 10.49
C MET A 199 9.22 -12.94 10.70
N VAL A 200 8.37 -13.35 9.76
CA VAL A 200 7.55 -14.55 9.89
C VAL A 200 7.45 -15.32 8.57
N LEU A 201 7.39 -16.65 8.64
CA LEU A 201 7.20 -17.52 7.47
C LEU A 201 5.71 -17.76 7.12
N LYS A 202 4.85 -17.89 8.13
CA LYS A 202 3.43 -18.23 7.97
C LYS A 202 2.51 -17.14 8.51
N GLU A 203 1.36 -16.93 7.87
CA GLU A 203 0.40 -15.89 8.25
C GLU A 203 -0.92 -16.44 8.81
N ASP A 204 -0.87 -17.65 9.37
CA ASP A 204 -2.03 -18.26 10.04
C ASP A 204 -2.29 -17.64 11.42
N ALA A 205 -3.48 -17.93 11.95
CA ALA A 205 -3.95 -17.41 13.23
C ALA A 205 -3.08 -17.85 14.40
N GLU A 206 -2.64 -19.12 14.40
CA GLU A 206 -1.81 -19.67 15.48
C GLU A 206 -0.44 -18.96 15.54
N THR A 207 0.16 -18.71 14.38
CA THR A 207 1.43 -17.99 14.25
C THR A 207 1.32 -16.57 14.79
N HIS A 208 0.27 -15.85 14.40
CA HIS A 208 0.06 -14.49 14.90
C HIS A 208 -0.25 -14.50 16.41
N ARG A 209 -0.97 -15.50 16.94
CA ARG A 209 -1.22 -15.62 18.39
C ARG A 209 0.09 -15.80 19.15
N LYS A 210 0.94 -16.73 18.70
CA LYS A 210 2.28 -16.96 19.24
C LYS A 210 3.13 -15.69 19.20
N MET A 211 3.07 -14.95 18.10
CA MET A 211 3.77 -13.68 17.94
C MET A 211 3.30 -12.62 18.95
N LEU A 212 1.98 -12.43 19.12
CA LEU A 212 1.45 -11.46 20.09
C LEU A 212 1.84 -11.79 21.53
N HIS A 213 1.85 -13.06 21.92
CA HIS A 213 2.37 -13.48 23.22
C HIS A 213 3.85 -13.14 23.39
N LEU A 214 4.70 -13.43 22.39
CA LEU A 214 6.11 -13.07 22.47
C LEU A 214 6.32 -11.57 22.63
N ILE A 215 5.49 -10.75 21.96
CA ILE A 215 5.55 -9.29 22.09
C ILE A 215 5.13 -8.87 23.50
N ASP A 216 4.05 -9.44 24.04
CA ASP A 216 3.60 -9.13 25.41
C ASP A 216 4.64 -9.52 26.46
N ASP A 217 5.28 -10.68 26.32
CA ASP A 217 6.37 -11.13 27.20
C ASP A 217 7.55 -10.15 27.16
N ILE A 218 7.94 -9.68 25.98
CA ILE A 218 9.01 -8.68 25.82
C ILE A 218 8.63 -7.37 26.52
N VAL A 219 7.39 -6.92 26.37
CA VAL A 219 6.92 -5.68 27.01
C VAL A 219 6.87 -5.84 28.53
N LEU A 220 6.44 -7.01 29.02
CA LEU A 220 6.47 -7.34 30.44
C LEU A 220 7.91 -7.32 30.98
N GLU A 221 8.88 -7.87 30.25
CA GLU A 221 10.30 -7.83 30.61
C GLU A 221 10.86 -6.40 30.67
N ASP A 222 10.52 -5.55 29.69
CA ASP A 222 11.08 -4.19 29.60
C ASP A 222 10.43 -3.18 30.53
N THR A 223 9.15 -3.37 30.82
CA THR A 223 8.32 -2.37 31.53
C THR A 223 7.79 -2.86 32.86
N GLY A 224 7.95 -4.16 33.17
CA GLY A 224 7.36 -4.81 34.34
C GLY A 224 5.85 -5.00 34.24
N ARG A 225 5.23 -4.78 33.06
CA ARG A 225 3.78 -4.83 32.87
C ARG A 225 3.42 -5.36 31.48
N CYS A 226 2.37 -6.18 31.40
CA CYS A 226 1.78 -6.60 30.13
C CYS A 226 1.10 -5.44 29.38
N LEU A 227 0.90 -5.65 28.09
CA LEU A 227 0.05 -4.86 27.22
C LEU A 227 -1.40 -4.91 27.70
N ARG A 228 -1.96 -3.73 28.01
CA ARG A 228 -3.37 -3.60 28.38
C ARG A 228 -4.21 -3.05 27.25
N PHE A 229 -5.44 -3.58 27.13
CA PHE A 229 -6.51 -3.09 26.26
C PHE A 229 -7.62 -2.51 27.10
N ALA A 230 -8.16 -1.35 26.68
CA ALA A 230 -9.15 -0.59 27.44
C ALA A 230 -10.36 -1.46 27.81
N HIS A 231 -10.97 -2.08 26.79
CA HIS A 231 -12.15 -2.94 26.92
C HIS A 231 -11.93 -4.17 27.82
N ILE A 232 -10.70 -4.65 27.99
CA ILE A 232 -10.40 -5.83 28.83
C ILE A 232 -10.06 -5.42 30.26
N HIS A 233 -9.36 -4.31 30.44
CA HIS A 233 -8.70 -3.97 31.71
C HIS A 233 -9.33 -2.80 32.45
N TYR A 234 -10.31 -2.12 31.86
CA TYR A 234 -11.02 -0.99 32.43
C TYR A 234 -12.51 -1.18 32.20
N ASP A 235 -13.33 -0.87 33.21
CA ASP A 235 -14.78 -0.79 33.04
C ASP A 235 -15.15 0.34 32.04
N ASP A 236 -16.39 0.33 31.54
CA ASP A 236 -16.94 1.36 30.63
C ASP A 236 -16.91 2.79 31.23
N ASP A 237 -16.47 2.96 32.48
CA ASP A 237 -16.24 4.24 33.14
C ASP A 237 -14.87 4.83 32.76
N ILE A 238 -14.89 5.67 31.72
CA ILE A 238 -13.76 6.47 31.24
C ILE A 238 -13.11 7.32 32.36
N SER A 239 -13.82 7.64 33.45
CA SER A 239 -13.25 8.41 34.56
C SER A 239 -12.22 7.63 35.38
N GLN A 240 -12.17 6.30 35.25
CA GLN A 240 -11.16 5.43 35.85
C GLN A 240 -9.91 5.27 34.98
N ILE A 241 -9.93 5.74 33.73
CA ILE A 241 -8.74 5.80 32.87
C ILE A 241 -7.87 6.94 33.43
N PRO A 242 -6.68 6.67 34.00
CA PRO A 242 -5.91 7.70 34.68
C PRO A 242 -5.53 8.83 33.70
N ASN A 243 -5.79 10.08 34.10
CA ASN A 243 -5.40 11.30 33.35
C ASN A 243 -3.86 11.49 33.19
N SER A 244 -3.05 10.51 33.56
CA SER A 244 -1.59 10.58 33.49
C SER A 244 -0.99 9.22 33.09
N ALA A 245 -0.20 9.23 32.02
CA ALA A 245 0.81 8.22 31.65
C ALA A 245 0.36 6.80 31.25
N TYR A 246 -0.91 6.41 31.40
CA TYR A 246 -1.32 5.02 31.18
C TYR A 246 -2.42 4.92 30.13
N VAL A 247 -2.00 4.70 28.90
CA VAL A 247 -2.92 4.58 27.78
C VAL A 247 -3.22 3.09 27.57
N ALA A 248 -4.44 2.70 27.89
CA ALA A 248 -4.94 1.41 27.45
C ALA A 248 -5.09 1.43 25.92
N LYS A 249 -4.82 0.31 25.26
CA LYS A 249 -5.01 0.24 23.81
C LYS A 249 -6.51 0.30 23.54
N ASP A 250 -6.91 1.36 22.87
CA ASP A 250 -8.31 1.68 22.62
C ASP A 250 -8.78 1.07 21.30
N VAL A 251 -7.93 1.12 20.27
CA VAL A 251 -8.28 0.69 18.91
C VAL A 251 -7.10 0.02 18.20
N ILE A 252 -7.39 -1.12 17.56
CA ILE A 252 -6.52 -1.76 16.57
C ILE A 252 -7.09 -1.49 15.17
N ILE A 253 -6.27 -0.93 14.30
CA ILE A 253 -6.61 -0.71 12.89
C ILE A 253 -5.76 -1.62 12.03
N ALA A 254 -6.39 -2.40 11.16
CA ALA A 254 -5.68 -3.28 10.25
C ALA A 254 -6.37 -3.38 8.88
N ASP A 255 -5.64 -3.94 7.92
CA ASP A 255 -6.25 -4.44 6.68
C ASP A 255 -7.04 -5.73 7.01
N SER A 256 -8.02 -6.09 6.18
CA SER A 256 -8.99 -7.18 6.45
C SER A 256 -8.38 -8.60 6.45
N HIS A 257 -7.17 -8.82 6.97
CA HIS A 257 -6.52 -10.10 6.99
C HIS A 257 -7.11 -11.00 8.09
N HIS A 258 -7.86 -12.02 7.67
CA HIS A 258 -8.61 -12.91 8.58
C HIS A 258 -7.70 -13.59 9.62
N GLY A 259 -6.48 -13.99 9.25
CA GLY A 259 -5.50 -14.58 10.18
C GLY A 259 -4.97 -13.62 11.25
N GLN A 260 -4.88 -12.31 10.95
CA GLN A 260 -4.47 -11.31 11.95
C GLN A 260 -5.56 -11.08 12.98
N ALA A 261 -6.81 -10.97 12.50
CA ALA A 261 -7.98 -10.86 13.34
C ALA A 261 -8.11 -12.09 14.26
N LEU A 262 -8.08 -13.32 13.71
CA LEU A 262 -8.13 -14.59 14.47
C LEU A 262 -7.05 -14.76 15.54
N ALA A 263 -5.93 -14.06 15.42
CA ALA A 263 -4.89 -14.12 16.43
C ALA A 263 -5.06 -13.11 17.56
N GLN A 264 -5.50 -11.91 17.23
CA GLN A 264 -5.89 -10.91 18.23
C GLN A 264 -7.05 -11.44 19.08
N LEU A 265 -7.96 -12.16 18.42
CA LEU A 265 -9.03 -12.96 19.00
C LEU A 265 -8.54 -13.88 20.14
N SER A 266 -7.59 -14.77 19.87
CA SER A 266 -7.08 -15.71 20.89
C SER A 266 -6.14 -15.09 21.92
N HIS A 267 -5.52 -13.94 21.61
CA HIS A 267 -4.69 -13.23 22.58
C HIS A 267 -5.54 -12.55 23.66
N SER A 268 -6.70 -11.96 23.28
CA SER A 268 -7.63 -11.39 24.26
C SER A 268 -8.17 -12.41 25.26
N GLU A 269 -8.48 -13.63 24.82
CA GLU A 269 -9.02 -14.70 25.69
C GLU A 269 -8.02 -15.13 26.79
N ASN A 270 -6.71 -15.13 26.50
CA ASN A 270 -5.68 -15.53 27.45
C ASN A 270 -5.39 -14.46 28.51
N HIS A 271 -5.55 -13.17 28.20
CA HIS A 271 -5.45 -12.09 29.19
C HIS A 271 -6.57 -12.17 30.24
N ASP A 272 -7.75 -12.62 29.84
CA ASP A 272 -8.90 -12.83 30.74
C ASP A 272 -8.69 -14.01 31.70
N ALA A 273 -7.89 -15.02 31.33
CA ALA A 273 -7.58 -16.16 32.18
C ALA A 273 -6.49 -15.86 33.24
N ALA A 274 -5.54 -14.97 32.96
CA ALA A 274 -4.40 -14.67 33.84
C ALA A 274 -4.70 -13.63 34.95
N SER A 275 -5.82 -12.91 34.86
CA SER A 275 -6.22 -11.91 35.86
C SER A 275 -6.92 -12.55 37.07
N HIS A 276 -6.24 -12.74 38.20
CA HIS A 276 -6.79 -13.36 39.43
C HIS A 276 -7.88 -12.54 40.17
N HIS A 277 -8.45 -11.51 39.55
CA HIS A 277 -9.47 -10.69 40.18
C HIS A 277 -10.87 -11.31 39.98
N THR A 278 -11.65 -11.37 41.06
CA THR A 278 -12.95 -12.06 41.15
C THR A 278 -14.13 -11.28 40.56
N GLN A 279 -13.87 -10.12 39.94
CA GLN A 279 -14.90 -9.19 39.44
C GLN A 279 -15.07 -9.23 37.90
N TRP A 280 -14.24 -10.01 37.18
CA TRP A 280 -14.15 -10.07 35.71
C TRP A 280 -14.97 -11.20 35.06
N SER A 281 -16.08 -11.62 35.68
CA SER A 281 -16.88 -12.76 35.17
C SER A 281 -17.55 -12.50 33.82
N TYR A 282 -17.79 -11.23 33.46
CA TYR A 282 -18.43 -10.85 32.19
C TYR A 282 -17.47 -10.92 30.99
N HIS A 283 -16.24 -10.41 31.13
CA HIS A 283 -15.26 -10.40 30.03
C HIS A 283 -14.80 -11.82 29.65
N ARG A 284 -14.59 -12.69 30.66
CA ARG A 284 -14.31 -14.13 30.45
C ARG A 284 -15.39 -14.91 29.71
N SER A 285 -16.61 -14.38 29.62
CA SER A 285 -17.74 -15.02 28.92
C SER A 285 -17.86 -14.58 27.47
N LEU A 286 -17.10 -13.56 27.06
CA LEU A 286 -17.08 -13.11 25.68
C LEU A 286 -16.27 -14.09 24.85
N ASP A 287 -16.84 -14.50 23.72
CA ASP A 287 -16.03 -15.14 22.69
C ASP A 287 -15.05 -14.13 22.10
N ALA A 288 -14.02 -14.64 21.45
CA ALA A 288 -13.05 -13.78 20.81
C ALA A 288 -13.70 -12.73 19.89
N TYR A 289 -14.68 -13.10 19.05
CA TYR A 289 -15.27 -12.16 18.08
C TYR A 289 -15.94 -10.98 18.76
N ALA A 290 -16.55 -11.21 19.93
CA ALA A 290 -17.08 -10.17 20.77
C ALA A 290 -15.99 -9.22 21.30
N HIS A 291 -14.78 -9.70 21.61
CA HIS A 291 -13.64 -8.83 21.90
C HIS A 291 -13.25 -7.98 20.67
N LEU A 292 -13.12 -8.57 19.48
CA LEU A 292 -12.79 -7.78 18.27
C LEU A 292 -13.84 -6.73 17.94
N ARG A 293 -15.14 -7.02 18.14
CA ARG A 293 -16.20 -6.02 17.93
C ARG A 293 -16.03 -4.78 18.80
N LYS A 294 -15.30 -4.86 19.91
CA LYS A 294 -15.03 -3.76 20.84
C LYS A 294 -13.74 -3.00 20.58
N ILE A 295 -12.75 -3.59 19.91
CA ILE A 295 -11.41 -2.99 19.75
C ILE A 295 -10.92 -2.87 18.30
N TYR A 296 -11.54 -3.56 17.34
CA TYR A 296 -10.98 -3.71 15.99
C TYR A 296 -11.72 -2.87 14.95
N ARG A 297 -10.94 -2.17 14.11
CA ARG A 297 -11.45 -1.33 13.04
C ARG A 297 -10.76 -1.64 11.72
N LEU A 298 -11.55 -1.76 10.65
CA LEU A 298 -11.01 -1.99 9.32
C LEU A 298 -10.56 -0.67 8.68
N CYS A 299 -9.39 -0.69 8.07
CA CYS A 299 -8.88 0.46 7.32
C CYS A 299 -9.84 0.84 6.19
N LYS A 300 -10.48 2.02 6.32
CA LYS A 300 -11.45 2.54 5.33
C LYS A 300 -10.79 2.73 3.97
N VAL A 301 -9.60 3.32 3.93
CA VAL A 301 -8.90 3.60 2.67
C VAL A 301 -8.58 2.32 1.90
N HIS A 302 -8.17 1.26 2.59
CA HIS A 302 -7.95 -0.05 1.96
C HIS A 302 -9.24 -0.68 1.46
N GLY A 303 -10.27 -0.71 2.30
CA GLY A 303 -11.57 -1.24 1.92
C GLY A 303 -12.16 -0.55 0.69
N LEU A 304 -12.14 0.79 0.66
CA LEU A 304 -12.68 1.58 -0.44
C LEU A 304 -11.87 1.40 -1.73
N ARG A 305 -10.52 1.38 -1.65
CA ARG A 305 -9.67 1.12 -2.82
C ARG A 305 -9.92 -0.28 -3.40
N ASN A 306 -10.06 -1.28 -2.54
CA ASN A 306 -10.35 -2.65 -2.99
C ASN A 306 -11.69 -2.71 -3.73
N ILE A 307 -12.70 -1.94 -3.30
CA ILE A 307 -13.98 -1.80 -4.03
C ILE A 307 -13.78 -1.14 -5.39
N ASP A 308 -12.98 -0.08 -5.47
CA ASP A 308 -12.68 0.60 -6.74
C ASP A 308 -12.00 -0.34 -7.74
N GLU A 309 -11.06 -1.15 -7.28
CA GLU A 309 -10.36 -2.16 -8.09
C GLU A 309 -11.29 -3.27 -8.59
N MET A 310 -12.46 -3.47 -7.97
CA MET A 310 -13.47 -4.42 -8.47
C MET A 310 -14.17 -3.96 -9.75
N ARG A 311 -14.07 -2.67 -10.12
CA ARG A 311 -14.68 -2.09 -11.34
C ARG A 311 -16.17 -2.44 -11.48
N LEU A 312 -16.92 -2.26 -10.40
CA LEU A 312 -18.37 -2.49 -10.36
C LEU A 312 -19.13 -1.30 -10.97
N ASP A 313 -20.41 -1.49 -11.28
CA ASP A 313 -21.28 -0.37 -11.63
C ASP A 313 -21.41 0.62 -10.47
N TYR A 314 -21.72 1.88 -10.79
CA TYR A 314 -21.75 2.97 -9.82
C TYR A 314 -22.70 2.70 -8.64
N VAL A 315 -23.87 2.11 -8.89
CA VAL A 315 -24.89 1.88 -7.86
C VAL A 315 -24.40 0.82 -6.88
N THR A 316 -23.90 -0.31 -7.38
CA THR A 316 -23.32 -1.37 -6.55
C THR A 316 -22.10 -0.88 -5.77
N ALA A 317 -21.16 -0.21 -6.44
CA ALA A 317 -19.97 0.32 -5.77
C ALA A 317 -20.34 1.32 -4.66
N THR A 318 -21.30 2.21 -4.91
CA THR A 318 -21.77 3.18 -3.91
C THR A 318 -22.44 2.48 -2.73
N GLY A 319 -23.26 1.45 -2.98
CA GLY A 319 -23.85 0.64 -1.92
C GLY A 319 -22.81 -0.09 -1.05
N MET A 320 -21.73 -0.60 -1.65
CA MET A 320 -20.63 -1.21 -0.87
C MET A 320 -19.88 -0.16 -0.03
N LYS A 321 -19.57 1.00 -0.62
CA LYS A 321 -18.84 2.07 0.06
C LYS A 321 -19.65 2.71 1.20
N SER A 322 -20.98 2.76 1.08
CA SER A 322 -21.85 3.36 2.11
C SER A 322 -21.79 2.61 3.45
N LEU A 323 -21.39 1.33 3.45
CA LEU A 323 -21.22 0.53 4.67
C LEU A 323 -20.13 1.08 5.61
N TRP A 324 -19.18 1.91 5.14
CA TRP A 324 -18.21 2.61 6.01
C TRP A 324 -18.78 3.89 6.60
N CYS A 325 -19.59 3.76 7.65
CA CYS A 325 -20.32 4.86 8.27
C CYS A 325 -20.36 4.76 9.80
N LEU A 326 -20.88 5.80 10.46
CA LEU A 326 -21.20 5.73 11.90
C LEU A 326 -22.53 5.00 12.12
N ARG A 327 -23.58 5.48 11.46
CA ARG A 327 -24.91 4.88 11.44
C ARG A 327 -25.38 4.83 10.01
N HIS A 328 -26.00 3.73 9.61
CA HIS A 328 -26.39 3.54 8.21
C HIS A 328 -27.90 3.79 8.04
N PRO A 329 -28.33 4.75 7.20
CA PRO A 329 -29.73 5.13 7.10
C PRO A 329 -30.65 4.02 6.54
N ASN A 330 -30.11 3.14 5.69
CA ASN A 330 -30.84 1.99 5.15
C ASN A 330 -29.88 0.81 4.89
N TRP A 331 -29.48 0.12 5.97
CA TRP A 331 -28.49 -0.97 5.89
C TRP A 331 -28.97 -2.10 4.99
N ASP A 332 -30.19 -2.58 5.20
CA ASP A 332 -30.73 -3.71 4.45
C ASP A 332 -30.91 -3.39 2.96
N GLY A 333 -31.29 -2.16 2.63
CA GLY A 333 -31.35 -1.69 1.25
C GLY A 333 -29.97 -1.71 0.56
N ALA A 334 -28.91 -1.29 1.27
CA ALA A 334 -27.55 -1.38 0.73
C ALA A 334 -27.13 -2.84 0.51
N ILE A 335 -27.42 -3.73 1.46
CA ILE A 335 -27.16 -5.18 1.31
C ILE A 335 -27.89 -5.75 0.09
N GLN A 336 -29.17 -5.42 -0.10
CA GLN A 336 -29.94 -5.87 -1.26
C GLN A 336 -29.35 -5.37 -2.58
N ILE A 337 -28.86 -4.13 -2.64
CA ILE A 337 -28.16 -3.59 -3.82
C ILE A 337 -26.89 -4.41 -4.10
N ILE A 338 -26.08 -4.67 -3.07
CA ILE A 338 -24.82 -5.43 -3.19
C ILE A 338 -25.09 -6.86 -3.70
N MET A 339 -26.13 -7.52 -3.21
CA MET A 339 -26.47 -8.89 -3.60
C MET A 339 -26.85 -9.06 -5.08
N LYS A 340 -27.23 -7.97 -5.78
CA LYS A 340 -27.57 -8.02 -7.21
C LYS A 340 -26.37 -8.31 -8.11
N SER A 341 -25.15 -8.01 -7.66
CA SER A 341 -23.92 -8.29 -8.39
C SER A 341 -23.24 -9.53 -7.82
N ALA A 342 -22.96 -10.54 -8.64
CA ALA A 342 -22.30 -11.76 -8.20
C ALA A 342 -20.93 -11.50 -7.55
N ARG A 343 -20.16 -10.54 -8.09
CA ARG A 343 -18.84 -10.17 -7.56
C ARG A 343 -18.94 -9.45 -6.22
N ALA A 344 -19.90 -8.53 -6.09
CA ALA A 344 -20.11 -7.78 -4.85
C ALA A 344 -20.73 -8.67 -3.76
N LYS A 345 -21.63 -9.59 -4.14
CA LYS A 345 -22.18 -10.62 -3.27
C LYS A 345 -21.07 -11.50 -2.68
N LYS A 346 -20.13 -12.01 -3.50
CA LYS A 346 -19.01 -12.81 -3.00
C LYS A 346 -18.19 -12.05 -1.95
N TRP A 347 -17.90 -10.77 -2.21
CA TRP A 347 -17.22 -9.93 -1.23
C TRP A 347 -18.04 -9.78 0.07
N LEU A 348 -19.35 -9.61 -0.03
CA LEU A 348 -20.22 -9.52 1.14
C LEU A 348 -20.27 -10.83 1.92
N ASP A 349 -20.36 -11.97 1.23
CA ASP A 349 -20.31 -13.30 1.83
C ASP A 349 -19.00 -13.51 2.61
N GLU A 350 -17.86 -13.05 2.07
CA GLU A 350 -16.58 -13.06 2.78
C GLU A 350 -16.58 -12.17 4.05
N LYS A 351 -17.27 -11.02 4.02
CA LYS A 351 -17.42 -10.16 5.20
C LYS A 351 -18.37 -10.75 6.23
N LEU A 352 -19.45 -11.39 5.81
CA LEU A 352 -20.38 -12.07 6.70
C LEU A 352 -19.75 -13.31 7.35
N ALA A 353 -18.90 -14.04 6.62
CA ALA A 353 -18.11 -15.14 7.15
C ALA A 353 -17.04 -14.70 8.18
N SER A 354 -16.77 -13.39 8.29
CA SER A 354 -15.88 -12.79 9.28
C SER A 354 -16.70 -11.93 10.25
N PRO A 355 -17.21 -12.47 11.38
CA PRO A 355 -18.18 -11.80 12.26
C PRO A 355 -17.76 -10.40 12.77
N PHE A 356 -16.45 -10.09 12.77
CA PHE A 356 -15.92 -8.78 13.15
C PHE A 356 -15.90 -7.76 12.00
N ALA A 357 -16.02 -8.17 10.74
CA ALA A 357 -15.68 -7.31 9.60
C ALA A 357 -16.69 -6.17 9.42
N LEU A 358 -17.99 -6.46 9.46
CA LEU A 358 -19.02 -5.41 9.35
C LEU A 358 -19.00 -4.48 10.56
N ALA A 359 -18.75 -5.02 11.76
CA ALA A 359 -18.51 -4.24 12.98
C ALA A 359 -17.29 -3.31 12.83
N GLY A 360 -16.20 -3.80 12.25
CA GLY A 360 -15.01 -2.99 11.96
C GLY A 360 -15.21 -1.94 10.85
N MET A 361 -16.31 -1.98 10.11
CA MET A 361 -16.65 -1.02 9.04
C MET A 361 -17.64 0.05 9.50
N CYS A 362 -18.62 -0.34 10.32
CA CYS A 362 -19.72 0.50 10.76
C CYS A 362 -19.84 0.52 12.28
N TRP A 363 -19.79 1.72 12.88
CA TRP A 363 -19.86 1.86 14.34
C TRP A 363 -21.15 1.28 14.92
N GLU A 364 -22.31 1.49 14.28
CA GLU A 364 -23.60 0.95 14.73
C GLU A 364 -23.66 -0.58 14.77
N LYS A 365 -22.73 -1.26 14.08
CA LYS A 365 -22.57 -2.72 14.12
C LYS A 365 -21.45 -3.17 15.06
N SER A 366 -20.71 -2.23 15.65
CA SER A 366 -19.61 -2.44 16.59
C SER A 366 -20.09 -2.31 18.02
N ASP A 367 -19.39 -3.00 18.93
CA ASP A 367 -19.58 -2.87 20.38
C ASP A 367 -18.57 -1.86 20.99
N MET A 368 -17.81 -1.16 20.13
CA MET A 368 -16.84 -0.13 20.51
C MET A 368 -17.57 1.16 20.92
N SER A 369 -17.05 1.86 21.94
CA SER A 369 -17.63 3.13 22.35
C SER A 369 -17.54 4.19 21.23
N LEU A 370 -18.57 5.03 21.11
CA LEU A 370 -18.63 6.06 20.08
C LEU A 370 -17.45 7.04 20.17
N LEU A 371 -17.02 7.36 21.39
CA LEU A 371 -15.88 8.23 21.62
C LEU A 371 -14.62 7.62 21.02
N MET A 372 -14.31 6.36 21.35
CA MET A 372 -13.12 5.67 20.85
C MET A 372 -13.14 5.52 19.34
N TRP A 373 -14.30 5.17 18.77
CA TRP A 373 -14.47 5.11 17.33
C TRP A 373 -14.17 6.46 16.66
N THR A 374 -14.68 7.56 17.23
CA THR A 374 -14.59 8.90 16.63
C THR A 374 -13.20 9.53 16.76
N VAL A 375 -12.48 9.26 17.86
CA VAL A 375 -11.11 9.78 18.04
C VAL A 375 -10.08 8.94 17.29
N SER A 376 -10.38 7.66 17.01
CA SER A 376 -9.51 6.78 16.22
C SER A 376 -9.45 7.18 14.75
N ARG A 377 -8.31 6.91 14.11
CA ARG A 377 -8.16 7.18 12.69
C ARG A 377 -8.95 6.19 11.83
N ASP A 378 -9.45 6.67 10.70
CA ASP A 378 -10.17 5.84 9.72
C ASP A 378 -9.24 5.08 8.78
N SER A 379 -7.92 5.30 8.85
CA SER A 379 -6.99 4.80 7.84
C SER A 379 -5.62 4.44 8.39
N THR A 380 -5.03 3.37 7.84
CA THR A 380 -3.63 3.01 8.02
C THR A 380 -2.70 3.79 7.09
N ASN A 381 -3.12 4.90 6.47
CA ASN A 381 -2.22 5.69 5.59
C ASN A 381 -0.96 6.18 6.33
N VAL A 382 -1.07 6.37 7.64
CA VAL A 382 0.04 6.67 8.54
C VAL A 382 0.93 5.43 8.70
N GLY A 383 0.38 4.24 8.93
CA GLY A 383 1.11 2.95 8.88
C GLY A 383 1.80 2.69 7.52
N LYS A 384 1.15 2.98 6.40
CA LYS A 384 1.78 2.92 5.07
C LYS A 384 3.00 3.80 4.94
N ALA A 385 3.00 4.97 5.58
CA ALA A 385 4.18 5.84 5.57
C ALA A 385 5.36 5.17 6.28
N ALA A 386 5.13 4.45 7.38
CA ALA A 386 6.16 3.65 8.04
C ALA A 386 6.68 2.51 7.16
N HIS A 387 5.79 1.81 6.43
CA HIS A 387 6.23 0.84 5.43
C HIS A 387 7.03 1.47 4.29
N MET A 388 6.64 2.66 3.81
CA MET A 388 7.38 3.36 2.77
C MET A 388 8.78 3.78 3.24
N ASP A 389 8.92 4.22 4.48
CA ASP A 389 10.24 4.49 5.10
C ASP A 389 11.08 3.22 5.11
N THR A 390 10.47 2.11 5.50
CA THR A 390 11.11 0.79 5.52
C THR A 390 11.47 0.28 4.12
N TYR A 391 10.67 0.59 3.08
CA TYR A 391 10.97 0.24 1.68
C TYR A 391 12.07 1.08 1.07
N ARG A 392 12.26 2.32 1.53
CA ARG A 392 13.41 3.15 1.13
C ARG A 392 14.72 2.56 1.61
N GLU A 393 14.69 1.82 2.71
CA GLU A 393 15.81 1.00 3.17
C GLU A 393 16.03 -0.26 2.31
N GLY A 394 15.19 -0.54 1.30
CA GLY A 394 15.37 -1.60 0.33
C GLY A 394 14.23 -2.62 0.27
N LEU A 395 14.21 -3.37 -0.83
CA LEU A 395 13.22 -4.41 -1.12
C LEU A 395 13.91 -5.75 -1.37
N ARG A 396 13.19 -6.85 -1.15
CA ARG A 396 13.69 -8.23 -1.32
C ARG A 396 15.03 -8.49 -0.62
N LEU A 397 15.14 -7.99 0.60
CA LEU A 397 16.30 -8.14 1.47
C LEU A 397 16.36 -9.54 2.06
N THR A 398 17.57 -10.07 2.23
CA THR A 398 17.79 -11.23 3.09
C THR A 398 17.52 -10.86 4.55
N LEU A 399 17.27 -11.87 5.38
CA LEU A 399 16.85 -11.68 6.78
C LEU A 399 17.82 -10.82 7.59
N LEU A 400 19.12 -11.13 7.55
CA LEU A 400 20.12 -10.38 8.30
C LEU A 400 20.19 -8.92 7.83
N VAL A 401 20.10 -8.68 6.52
CA VAL A 401 20.14 -7.33 5.94
C VAL A 401 18.91 -6.53 6.35
N ALA A 402 17.72 -7.12 6.28
CA ALA A 402 16.48 -6.47 6.70
C ALA A 402 16.50 -6.12 8.18
N MET A 403 17.06 -7.00 9.02
CA MET A 403 17.19 -6.78 10.46
C MET A 403 18.15 -5.62 10.76
N LEU A 404 19.35 -5.62 10.18
CA LEU A 404 20.34 -4.54 10.37
C LEU A 404 19.77 -3.18 9.95
N ARG A 405 19.17 -3.10 8.75
CA ARG A 405 18.56 -1.86 8.27
C ARG A 405 17.34 -1.43 9.10
N GLY A 406 16.57 -2.40 9.61
CA GLY A 406 15.47 -2.14 10.54
C GLY A 406 15.96 -1.56 11.85
N GLN A 407 17.02 -2.14 12.43
CA GLN A 407 17.66 -1.67 13.65
C GLN A 407 18.14 -0.23 13.49
N ARG A 408 18.83 0.09 12.40
CA ARG A 408 19.27 1.45 12.10
C ARG A 408 18.11 2.44 11.99
N LEU A 409 17.04 2.06 11.29
CA LEU A 409 15.85 2.90 11.16
C LEU A 409 15.21 3.16 12.53
N ALA A 410 15.07 2.14 13.37
CA ALA A 410 14.53 2.27 14.73
C ALA A 410 15.41 3.19 15.59
N LEU A 411 16.73 3.04 15.54
CA LEU A 411 17.67 3.89 16.27
C LEU A 411 17.59 5.35 15.82
N ASN A 412 17.47 5.60 14.52
CA ASN A 412 17.30 6.95 13.98
C ASN A 412 15.99 7.59 14.49
N LYS A 413 14.89 6.83 14.53
CA LYS A 413 13.61 7.33 15.07
C LYS A 413 13.69 7.64 16.56
N GLN A 414 14.44 6.85 17.34
CA GLN A 414 14.69 7.14 18.75
C GLN A 414 15.46 8.45 18.94
N LYS A 415 16.55 8.63 18.19
CA LYS A 415 17.33 9.88 18.20
C LYS A 415 16.49 11.08 17.78
N SER A 416 15.69 10.95 16.72
CA SER A 416 14.77 11.99 16.28
C SER A 416 13.77 12.38 17.37
N ARG A 417 13.24 11.41 18.12
CA ARG A 417 12.31 11.68 19.23
C ARG A 417 13.01 12.41 20.36
N GLU A 418 14.19 11.97 20.74
CA GLU A 418 15.01 12.61 21.78
C GLU A 418 15.31 14.07 21.40
N ILE A 419 15.75 14.32 20.17
CA ILE A 419 15.98 15.68 19.65
C ILE A 419 14.69 16.50 19.69
N ALA A 420 13.55 15.93 19.28
CA ALA A 420 12.27 16.64 19.30
C ALA A 420 11.81 17.00 20.71
N VAL A 421 12.03 16.13 21.70
CA VAL A 421 11.68 16.39 23.10
C VAL A 421 12.63 17.43 23.71
N THR A 422 13.93 17.32 23.45
CA THR A 422 14.96 18.16 24.10
C THR A 422 15.09 19.54 23.45
N THR A 423 14.97 19.64 22.14
CA THR A 423 15.21 20.88 21.37
C THR A 423 13.95 21.46 20.72
N GLY A 424 12.87 20.67 20.63
CA GLY A 424 11.68 21.03 19.86
C GLY A 424 11.83 20.85 18.34
N ILE A 425 13.02 20.49 17.84
CA ILE A 425 13.28 20.28 16.40
C ILE A 425 12.73 18.93 15.96
N ARG A 426 11.90 18.94 14.90
CA ARG A 426 11.20 17.75 14.39
C ARG A 426 11.74 17.35 13.02
N GLU A 427 11.51 16.08 12.64
CA GLU A 427 11.89 15.54 11.33
C GLU A 427 11.22 16.25 10.14
N THR A 428 10.08 16.92 10.39
CA THR A 428 9.33 17.61 9.34
C THR A 428 9.07 19.05 9.74
N ASN A 429 9.17 19.96 8.76
CA ASN A 429 8.75 21.36 8.90
C ASN A 429 7.23 21.53 8.94
N ARG A 430 6.45 20.43 9.02
CA ARG A 430 4.99 20.51 9.13
C ARG A 430 4.67 21.06 10.51
N SER A 431 3.77 22.04 10.56
CA SER A 431 3.49 22.71 11.81
C SER A 431 2.91 21.76 12.85
N GLY A 432 3.35 21.99 14.08
CA GLY A 432 2.92 21.27 15.27
C GLY A 432 1.43 21.37 15.56
N ASN A 433 0.79 22.40 15.01
CA ASN A 433 -0.53 22.85 15.38
C ASN A 433 -1.61 21.99 14.69
N ALA A 434 -2.41 21.29 15.51
CA ALA A 434 -3.54 20.49 15.03
C ALA A 434 -4.55 21.33 14.21
N ARG A 435 -4.72 22.61 14.56
CA ARG A 435 -5.61 23.54 13.86
C ARG A 435 -5.11 23.87 12.45
N GLU A 436 -3.81 24.11 12.29
CA GLU A 436 -3.21 24.39 10.99
C GLU A 436 -3.24 23.15 10.10
N ARG A 437 -3.00 21.96 10.66
CA ARG A 437 -3.17 20.69 9.92
C ARG A 437 -4.62 20.48 9.47
N ALA A 438 -5.59 20.70 10.35
CA ALA A 438 -7.01 20.59 10.00
C ALA A 438 -7.39 21.58 8.90
N THR A 439 -6.84 22.79 8.96
CA THR A 439 -7.04 23.82 7.93
C THR A 439 -6.44 23.42 6.59
N LEU A 440 -5.19 22.95 6.57
CA LEU A 440 -4.52 22.49 5.36
C LEU A 440 -5.20 21.26 4.75
N ALA A 441 -5.58 20.29 5.57
CA ALA A 441 -6.33 19.11 5.12
C ALA A 441 -7.70 19.50 4.55
N SER A 442 -8.40 20.45 5.18
CA SER A 442 -9.67 20.98 4.68
C SER A 442 -9.50 21.68 3.33
N ARG A 443 -8.43 22.47 3.16
CA ARG A 443 -8.10 23.12 1.89
C ARG A 443 -7.81 22.08 0.80
N TRP A 444 -7.01 21.06 1.09
CA TRP A 444 -6.72 19.99 0.12
C TRP A 444 -7.96 19.17 -0.24
N ASN A 445 -8.80 18.82 0.74
CA ASN A 445 -10.07 18.12 0.48
C ASN A 445 -11.03 18.98 -0.35
N MET A 446 -11.08 20.28 -0.09
CA MET A 446 -11.88 21.22 -0.88
C MET A 446 -11.35 21.31 -2.32
N SER A 447 -10.04 21.42 -2.52
CA SER A 447 -9.42 21.41 -3.85
C SER A 447 -9.66 20.10 -4.60
N ALA A 448 -9.55 18.95 -3.92
CA ALA A 448 -9.82 17.64 -4.52
C ALA A 448 -11.30 17.50 -4.93
N LYS A 449 -12.23 17.97 -4.08
CA LYS A 449 -13.67 18.03 -4.42
C LYS A 449 -13.93 18.95 -5.60
N LEU A 450 -13.34 20.14 -5.63
CA LEU A 450 -13.45 21.08 -6.75
C LEU A 450 -12.92 20.47 -8.05
N PHE A 451 -11.79 19.75 -8.00
CA PHE A 451 -11.23 19.07 -9.16
C PHE A 451 -12.11 17.93 -9.65
N ALA A 452 -12.67 17.12 -8.74
CA ALA A 452 -13.61 16.06 -9.08
C ALA A 452 -14.92 16.62 -9.67
N MET A 453 -15.45 17.71 -9.11
CA MET A 453 -16.62 18.40 -9.65
C MET A 453 -16.34 18.94 -11.05
N LYS A 454 -15.17 19.56 -11.27
CA LYS A 454 -14.76 20.02 -12.60
C LYS A 454 -14.73 18.89 -13.61
N HIS A 455 -14.21 17.72 -13.24
CA HIS A 455 -14.19 16.57 -14.16
C HIS A 455 -15.61 16.08 -14.51
N VAL A 456 -16.54 16.12 -13.57
CA VAL A 456 -17.95 15.82 -13.82
C VAL A 456 -18.60 16.88 -14.72
N ASP A 457 -18.29 18.15 -14.51
CA ASP A 457 -18.75 19.25 -15.38
C ASP A 457 -18.20 19.11 -16.81
N ASP A 458 -16.92 18.78 -16.95
CA ASP A 458 -16.28 18.53 -18.25
C ASP A 458 -16.92 17.33 -18.98
N ASP A 459 -17.21 16.24 -18.26
CA ASP A 459 -17.92 15.07 -18.80
C ASP A 459 -19.37 15.43 -19.21
N LEU A 460 -20.05 16.27 -18.43
CA LEU A 460 -21.39 16.76 -18.75
C LEU A 460 -21.39 17.67 -19.98
N LEU A 461 -20.39 18.55 -20.12
CA LEU A 461 -20.22 19.41 -21.29
C LEU A 461 -19.99 18.56 -22.55
N ALA A 462 -19.07 17.60 -22.50
CA ALA A 462 -18.82 16.68 -23.61
C ALA A 462 -20.07 15.86 -23.98
N HIS A 463 -20.85 15.44 -22.98
CA HIS A 463 -22.11 14.74 -23.22
C HIS A 463 -23.14 15.66 -23.89
N ASN A 464 -23.26 16.91 -23.46
CA ASN A 464 -24.17 17.89 -24.06
C ASN A 464 -23.78 18.22 -25.50
N GLU A 465 -22.50 18.38 -25.82
CA GLU A 465 -22.00 18.58 -27.18
C GLU A 465 -22.33 17.38 -28.08
N THR A 466 -22.16 16.17 -27.55
CA THR A 466 -22.53 14.93 -28.25
C THR A 466 -24.03 14.90 -28.55
N MET A 467 -24.86 15.26 -27.57
CA MET A 467 -26.32 15.33 -27.73
C MET A 467 -26.75 16.40 -28.74
N GLN A 468 -26.12 17.57 -28.74
CA GLN A 468 -26.39 18.62 -29.75
C GLN A 468 -26.01 18.15 -31.15
N THR A 469 -24.87 17.46 -31.30
CA THR A 469 -24.43 16.90 -32.59
C THR A 469 -25.43 15.86 -33.10
N LEU A 470 -25.86 14.94 -32.25
CA LEU A 470 -26.87 13.94 -32.58
C LEU A 470 -28.21 14.59 -32.93
N HIS A 471 -28.61 15.65 -32.23
CA HIS A 471 -29.83 16.39 -32.54
C HIS A 471 -29.76 17.07 -33.92
N ASN A 472 -28.66 17.75 -34.23
CA ASN A 472 -28.48 18.39 -35.53
C ASN A 472 -28.51 17.36 -36.67
N GLN A 473 -27.89 16.19 -36.47
CA GLN A 473 -27.95 15.07 -37.42
C GLN A 473 -29.37 14.52 -37.56
N LEU A 474 -30.13 14.42 -36.46
CA LEU A 474 -31.53 13.99 -36.49
C LEU A 474 -32.38 14.95 -37.31
N MET A 475 -32.25 16.26 -37.06
CA MET A 475 -33.00 17.29 -37.79
C MET A 475 -32.68 17.30 -39.28
N GLN A 476 -31.40 17.21 -39.67
CA GLN A 476 -31.00 17.11 -41.07
C GLN A 476 -31.58 15.86 -41.76
N ASN A 477 -31.58 14.70 -41.09
CA ASN A 477 -32.15 13.49 -41.68
C ASN A 477 -33.69 13.56 -41.74
N LEU A 478 -34.34 14.20 -40.76
CA LEU A 478 -35.79 14.44 -40.78
C LEU A 478 -36.19 15.37 -41.93
N GLU A 479 -35.43 16.43 -42.19
CA GLU A 479 -35.64 17.33 -43.33
C GLU A 479 -35.56 16.58 -44.66
N VAL A 480 -34.58 15.68 -44.83
CA VAL A 480 -34.46 14.84 -46.04
C VAL A 480 -35.69 13.94 -46.23
N VAL A 481 -36.20 13.35 -45.15
CA VAL A 481 -37.41 12.50 -45.20
C VAL A 481 -38.67 13.34 -45.47
N GLN A 482 -38.81 14.52 -44.87
CA GLN A 482 -39.94 15.43 -45.06
C GLN A 482 -39.97 16.06 -46.46
N HIS A 483 -38.81 16.42 -47.02
CA HIS A 483 -38.70 16.88 -48.40
C HIS A 483 -39.06 15.79 -49.41
N ALA A 484 -38.71 14.53 -49.14
CA ALA A 484 -39.12 13.41 -49.97
C ALA A 484 -40.62 13.11 -49.86
N ALA A 485 -41.23 13.34 -48.69
CA ALA A 485 -42.66 13.11 -48.45
C ALA A 485 -43.58 14.22 -48.97
N SER A 486 -43.09 15.47 -49.06
CA SER A 486 -43.92 16.63 -49.42
C SER A 486 -44.17 16.82 -50.91
N GLY A 487 -43.48 16.08 -51.81
CA GLY A 487 -43.95 15.72 -53.16
C GLY A 487 -44.48 16.81 -54.11
N PHE A 488 -44.33 18.11 -53.82
CA PHE A 488 -44.84 19.21 -54.64
C PHE A 488 -43.70 20.11 -55.13
N PRO A 489 -43.60 20.39 -56.44
CA PRO A 489 -42.60 21.30 -56.96
C PRO A 489 -43.01 22.75 -56.63
N SER A 490 -42.38 23.35 -55.63
CA SER A 490 -42.40 24.81 -55.51
C SER A 490 -41.50 25.40 -56.59
N SER A 491 -42.10 26.17 -57.50
CA SER A 491 -41.44 26.85 -58.61
C SER A 491 -40.53 27.97 -58.11
N SER A 492 -39.30 27.64 -57.69
CA SER A 492 -38.09 28.42 -57.96
C SER A 492 -36.90 27.84 -57.17
N SER A 493 -35.81 27.61 -57.93
CA SER A 493 -34.45 27.23 -57.51
C SER A 493 -34.18 25.80 -57.01
N SER A 494 -33.41 25.07 -57.83
CA SER A 494 -32.68 23.79 -57.58
C SER A 494 -33.46 22.65 -56.91
N ASN A 495 -34.24 21.89 -57.71
CA ASN A 495 -34.85 20.62 -57.29
C ASN A 495 -33.77 19.55 -57.07
N GLN A 496 -33.37 19.32 -55.83
CA GLN A 496 -32.68 18.11 -55.42
C GLN A 496 -33.72 17.01 -55.14
N THR A 497 -34.00 16.18 -56.14
CA THR A 497 -34.86 15.00 -55.96
C THR A 497 -34.05 13.92 -55.25
N TYR A 498 -34.33 13.65 -53.97
CA TYR A 498 -33.64 12.61 -53.21
C TYR A 498 -34.04 11.22 -53.70
N SER A 499 -33.05 10.34 -53.90
CA SER A 499 -33.32 8.96 -54.33
C SER A 499 -33.99 8.15 -53.20
N SER A 500 -34.79 7.15 -53.55
CA SER A 500 -35.41 6.23 -52.57
C SER A 500 -34.39 5.50 -51.68
N ALA A 501 -33.17 5.29 -52.19
CA ALA A 501 -32.05 4.74 -51.42
C ALA A 501 -31.54 5.74 -50.35
N THR A 502 -31.50 7.04 -50.68
CA THR A 502 -31.09 8.12 -49.77
C THR A 502 -32.09 8.29 -48.62
N VAL A 503 -33.39 8.21 -48.91
CA VAL A 503 -34.46 8.29 -47.89
C VAL A 503 -34.38 7.10 -46.92
N ARG A 504 -34.26 5.87 -47.43
CA ARG A 504 -34.09 4.66 -46.59
C ARG A 504 -32.81 4.67 -45.75
N GLN A 505 -31.78 5.39 -46.20
CA GLN A 505 -30.55 5.57 -45.44
C GLN A 505 -30.74 6.59 -44.31
N ALA A 506 -31.47 7.68 -44.57
CA ALA A 506 -31.84 8.67 -43.56
C ALA A 506 -32.73 8.07 -42.46
N GLU A 507 -33.75 7.27 -42.81
CA GLU A 507 -34.61 6.57 -41.85
C GLU A 507 -33.82 5.62 -40.93
N ARG A 508 -32.86 4.86 -41.48
CA ARG A 508 -31.98 3.98 -40.68
C ARG A 508 -31.07 4.77 -39.74
N LYS A 509 -30.56 5.93 -40.17
CA LYS A 509 -29.77 6.82 -39.32
C LYS A 509 -30.61 7.41 -38.20
N ILE A 510 -31.85 7.84 -38.48
CA ILE A 510 -32.81 8.32 -37.47
C ILE A 510 -33.04 7.25 -36.40
N TRP A 511 -33.34 6.02 -36.80
CA TRP A 511 -33.57 4.91 -35.87
C TRP A 511 -32.34 4.60 -35.00
N THR A 512 -31.14 4.66 -35.59
CA THR A 512 -29.87 4.43 -34.89
C THR A 512 -29.55 5.54 -33.88
N ILE A 513 -29.83 6.80 -34.24
CA ILE A 513 -29.67 7.94 -33.35
C ILE A 513 -30.66 7.85 -32.18
N GLN A 514 -31.93 7.51 -32.46
CA GLN A 514 -32.96 7.37 -31.42
C GLN A 514 -32.61 6.26 -30.42
N THR A 515 -32.21 5.08 -30.89
CA THR A 515 -31.76 3.99 -30.01
C THR A 515 -30.51 4.33 -29.21
N THR A 516 -29.66 5.24 -29.70
CA THR A 516 -28.49 5.74 -28.96
C THR A 516 -28.91 6.73 -27.87
N ILE A 517 -29.88 7.60 -28.15
CA ILE A 517 -30.47 8.55 -27.19
C ILE A 517 -31.19 7.79 -26.06
N ASP A 518 -32.03 6.81 -26.40
CA ASP A 518 -32.81 6.03 -25.43
C ASP A 518 -31.89 5.20 -24.50
N LYS A 519 -30.73 4.75 -25.00
CA LYS A 519 -29.71 4.07 -24.19
C LYS A 519 -28.92 5.02 -23.27
N ALA A 520 -28.85 6.31 -23.60
CA ALA A 520 -28.15 7.32 -22.82
C ALA A 520 -29.04 7.93 -21.72
N GLU A 521 -30.36 7.87 -21.87
CA GLU A 521 -31.37 8.44 -20.96
C GLU A 521 -31.23 8.04 -19.47
N PRO A 522 -30.94 6.77 -19.10
CA PRO A 522 -30.78 6.39 -17.70
C PRO A 522 -29.57 7.07 -17.02
N LYS A 523 -28.49 7.35 -17.78
CA LYS A 523 -27.30 8.02 -17.24
C LYS A 523 -27.54 9.51 -17.00
N ALA A 524 -28.33 10.16 -17.85
CA ALA A 524 -28.65 11.58 -17.71
C ALA A 524 -29.62 11.86 -16.55
N GLN A 525 -30.63 10.99 -16.34
CA GLN A 525 -31.59 11.14 -15.23
C GLN A 525 -30.93 11.04 -13.83
N LEU A 526 -29.83 10.28 -13.70
CA LEU A 526 -29.04 10.18 -12.47
C LEU A 526 -28.24 11.47 -12.18
N SER A 527 -27.71 12.16 -13.20
CA SER A 527 -27.02 13.44 -13.03
C SER A 527 -27.97 14.59 -12.64
N ILE A 528 -29.25 14.49 -13.01
CA ILE A 528 -30.30 15.49 -12.68
C ILE A 528 -30.60 15.51 -11.17
N GLN A 529 -30.43 14.41 -10.45
CA GLN A 529 -30.58 14.37 -8.98
C GLN A 529 -29.48 15.15 -8.23
N HIS A 530 -28.39 15.52 -8.90
CA HIS A 530 -27.25 16.21 -8.30
C HIS A 530 -27.19 17.73 -8.57
N GLY A 531 -28.25 18.32 -9.13
CA GLY A 531 -28.50 19.77 -9.03
C GLY A 531 -27.68 20.69 -9.92
N SER A 532 -27.73 20.49 -11.25
CA SER A 532 -27.16 21.42 -12.25
C SER A 532 -28.26 22.19 -13.00
N GLU A 533 -28.07 23.49 -13.26
CA GLU A 533 -29.04 24.36 -13.98
C GLU A 533 -29.17 24.08 -15.49
N SER A 534 -28.35 23.20 -16.06
CA SER A 534 -28.30 22.89 -17.50
C SER A 534 -29.47 22.02 -18.02
N VAL A 535 -30.44 21.71 -17.16
CA VAL A 535 -31.59 20.79 -17.37
C VAL A 535 -32.61 21.28 -18.43
N LYS A 536 -32.47 22.52 -18.93
CA LYS A 536 -33.43 23.15 -19.85
C LYS A 536 -33.43 22.52 -21.25
N LEU A 537 -32.29 22.05 -21.76
CA LEU A 537 -32.19 21.47 -23.11
C LEU A 537 -32.76 20.04 -23.19
N TRP A 538 -32.56 19.21 -22.16
CA TRP A 538 -33.05 17.82 -22.17
C TRP A 538 -34.59 17.74 -22.10
N LYS A 539 -35.23 18.58 -21.28
CA LYS A 539 -36.69 18.70 -21.23
C LYS A 539 -37.31 19.23 -22.54
N TYR A 540 -36.54 19.98 -23.32
CA TYR A 540 -36.94 20.42 -24.65
C TYR A 540 -36.88 19.25 -25.66
N PHE A 541 -35.81 18.44 -25.64
CA PHE A 541 -35.63 17.34 -26.58
C PHE A 541 -36.63 16.18 -26.42
N SER A 542 -36.97 15.75 -25.19
CA SER A 542 -37.98 14.68 -25.01
C SER A 542 -39.39 15.11 -25.45
N ARG A 543 -39.69 16.42 -25.40
CA ARG A 543 -40.96 16.96 -25.91
C ARG A 543 -41.02 17.00 -27.44
N VAL A 544 -39.90 17.21 -28.13
CA VAL A 544 -39.86 17.27 -29.60
C VAL A 544 -39.97 15.87 -30.21
N THR A 545 -39.28 14.86 -29.66
CA THR A 545 -39.34 13.48 -30.15
C THR A 545 -40.71 12.83 -29.94
N THR A 546 -41.38 13.12 -28.83
CA THR A 546 -42.70 12.55 -28.51
C THR A 546 -43.84 13.20 -29.31
N ASN A 547 -43.72 14.47 -29.73
CA ASN A 547 -44.80 15.15 -30.45
C ASN A 547 -44.75 14.98 -31.98
N GLN A 548 -43.60 14.67 -32.59
CA GLN A 548 -43.50 14.54 -34.06
C GLN A 548 -43.70 13.11 -34.59
N PHE A 549 -43.46 12.07 -33.79
CA PHE A 549 -43.60 10.67 -34.25
C PHE A 549 -45.00 10.07 -34.05
N TYR A 550 -45.84 10.64 -33.17
CA TYR A 550 -47.20 10.14 -32.90
C TYR A 550 -48.30 10.82 -33.73
N ALA A 551 -47.96 11.74 -34.64
CA ALA A 551 -48.94 12.51 -35.43
C ALA A 551 -49.17 11.97 -36.85
N THR A 552 -48.44 10.94 -37.31
CA THR A 552 -48.61 10.37 -38.65
C THR A 552 -48.65 8.84 -38.60
N PRO A 553 -49.76 8.19 -39.00
CA PRO A 553 -49.82 6.74 -39.06
C PRO A 553 -48.96 6.21 -40.22
N LEU A 554 -48.11 5.23 -39.94
CA LEU A 554 -47.42 4.45 -40.97
C LEU A 554 -48.43 3.65 -41.81
N PRO A 555 -48.28 3.54 -43.14
CA PRO A 555 -49.17 2.74 -43.97
C PRO A 555 -48.96 1.25 -43.67
N THR A 556 -50.03 0.57 -43.26
CA THR A 556 -50.07 -0.89 -43.13
C THR A 556 -50.04 -1.53 -44.52
N CYS A 557 -48.98 -2.28 -44.81
CA CYS A 557 -48.90 -3.10 -46.01
C CYS A 557 -49.60 -4.44 -45.75
N HIS A 558 -50.78 -4.63 -46.35
CA HIS A 558 -51.43 -5.94 -46.45
C HIS A 558 -50.68 -6.80 -47.46
N THR A 559 -50.23 -7.98 -47.04
CA THR A 559 -49.96 -9.11 -47.94
C THR A 559 -50.64 -10.36 -47.39
N SER A 560 -51.78 -10.68 -48.00
CA SER A 560 -52.39 -12.00 -48.01
C SER A 560 -51.51 -12.97 -48.82
N GLY A 561 -51.21 -14.15 -48.29
CA GLY A 561 -50.57 -15.20 -49.08
C GLY A 561 -49.82 -16.22 -48.25
N SER A 562 -50.53 -17.29 -47.90
CA SER A 562 -50.06 -18.54 -47.29
C SER A 562 -48.79 -19.14 -47.89
N GLN A 563 -47.88 -19.64 -47.05
CA GLN A 563 -47.43 -21.04 -47.11
C GLN A 563 -46.64 -21.45 -45.85
N GLN A 564 -46.97 -22.65 -45.37
CA GLN A 564 -46.38 -23.37 -44.25
C GLN A 564 -44.92 -23.76 -44.53
N HIS A 565 -44.04 -23.71 -43.53
CA HIS A 565 -43.39 -24.92 -42.97
C HIS A 565 -42.45 -24.60 -41.80
N LYS A 566 -42.43 -25.55 -40.85
CA LYS A 566 -41.63 -25.68 -39.63
C LYS A 566 -40.12 -25.62 -39.86
N TYR A 567 -39.38 -24.95 -38.98
CA TYR A 567 -38.51 -25.54 -37.93
C TYR A 567 -38.11 -24.48 -36.91
#